data_AF-A0AA38T0W9-F1
#
_entry.id   AF-A0AA38T0W9-F1
#
_cell.length_a   1.000
_cell.length_b   1.000
_cell.length_c   1.000
_cell.angle_alpha   90.00
_cell.angle_beta   90.00
_cell.angle_gamma   90.00
#
_symmetry.space_group_name_H-M   'P 1'
#
loop_
_entity.id
_entity.type
_entity.pdbx_description
1 polymer ?
#
loop_
_entity_poly.entity_id
_entity_poly.type
_entity_poly.pdbx_seq_one_letter_code
_entity_poly.pdbx_strand_id
1 'polypeptide(L)'
;MDAGDVSAHLKSNGRRHFCTFENPSKIEIVLTGWMPETEDGRWAVVNRRRHECRAEAANDGDGKVEAVVVEVAGNRKRDVKHDEVAVMHATKNNKNAYKALIAAEYAGVEVKWADNFEMGVSNKTPEFLKMNPIGKVPVLETPDGPVFESNAIARYVARLKTDTSLFGSSPIEYGQVEQWIDFASLEIDSKMSGWLYPRLGYGNYIAPVEEACIDGLKRALGALNTHLASHTFLVGHAVTLADIIMTCNLYLGFKLLMTKSFTSEFPHVERYFWTMINQPKISKITGEVVQTEAVPPVPSKKPAQTKEAKPKAEPKKEEKKEAPKPKTEAAGEEEEAPKPKPKNPLDLLPPSKMILDDWKRLYSNTKTNFREVAIKGFWDMFDPEGYSLWFCDYKYNDENMVSFVTMNKVGGFLQRMDLARKYAFGKMLIIGSEPPFKVKGLWIFRGPEIPKFVMDECYDMELYEWTKVDLSDEAQKERVNQMIEDYEPFEGETLLDAKCFKVFLGRH
;
A
#
# COMPACT_ATOMS: atom_id res chain seq x y z
N MET A 1 -23.94 -51.29 -16.80
CA MET A 1 -24.30 -52.52 -16.08
C MET A 1 -24.99 -52.10 -14.79
N ASP A 2 -26.11 -52.75 -14.48
CA ASP A 2 -27.14 -52.36 -13.50
C ASP A 2 -26.64 -51.83 -12.17
N ALA A 3 -27.23 -50.71 -11.73
CA ALA A 3 -27.21 -50.25 -10.35
C ALA A 3 -28.23 -51.07 -9.55
N GLY A 4 -27.79 -52.20 -9.01
CA GLY A 4 -28.55 -52.98 -8.03
C GLY A 4 -28.39 -52.42 -6.62
N ASP A 5 -29.51 -52.33 -5.90
CA ASP A 5 -29.64 -51.91 -4.50
C ASP A 5 -28.50 -52.40 -3.59
N VAL A 6 -27.76 -51.46 -3.00
CA VAL A 6 -26.91 -51.71 -1.82
C VAL A 6 -27.60 -51.07 -0.63
N SER A 7 -28.35 -51.86 0.13
CA SER A 7 -28.91 -51.41 1.41
C SER A 7 -27.81 -51.44 2.47
N ALA A 8 -27.50 -50.28 3.07
CA ALA A 8 -26.61 -50.18 4.22
C ALA A 8 -27.45 -50.00 5.49
N HIS A 9 -27.32 -50.92 6.45
CA HIS A 9 -27.97 -50.81 7.75
C HIS A 9 -27.02 -50.16 8.78
N LEU A 10 -27.33 -48.92 9.17
CA LEU A 10 -26.65 -48.22 10.25
C LEU A 10 -27.23 -48.62 11.60
N LYS A 11 -26.46 -49.35 12.41
CA LYS A 11 -26.73 -49.48 13.86
C LYS A 11 -25.88 -48.49 14.63
N SER A 12 -26.51 -47.54 15.32
CA SER A 12 -25.81 -46.61 16.21
C SER A 12 -25.77 -47.15 17.63
N ASN A 13 -24.57 -47.42 18.15
CA ASN A 13 -24.33 -47.41 19.59
C ASN A 13 -23.24 -46.36 19.85
N GLY A 14 -23.57 -45.37 20.68
CA GLY A 14 -22.88 -44.08 20.77
C GLY A 14 -21.35 -44.15 20.64
N ARG A 15 -20.84 -43.35 19.69
CA ARG A 15 -19.43 -43.01 19.40
C ARG A 15 -18.63 -43.88 18.41
N ARG A 16 -19.21 -44.91 17.76
CA ARG A 16 -18.60 -45.53 16.55
C ARG A 16 -19.67 -45.94 15.54
N HIS A 17 -19.45 -45.63 14.27
CA HIS A 17 -20.27 -46.09 13.15
C HIS A 17 -19.55 -47.24 12.44
N PHE A 18 -20.19 -48.41 12.38
CA PHE A 18 -19.69 -49.57 11.66
C PHE A 18 -20.49 -49.73 10.36
N CYS A 19 -19.80 -49.81 9.23
CA CYS A 19 -20.40 -50.19 7.94
C CYS A 19 -19.94 -51.60 7.59
N THR A 20 -20.86 -52.55 7.60
CA THR A 20 -20.64 -53.91 7.09
C THR A 20 -21.20 -54.03 5.69
N PHE A 21 -20.38 -54.45 4.73
CA PHE A 21 -20.79 -54.73 3.35
C PHE A 21 -20.99 -56.24 3.16
N GLU A 22 -22.10 -56.66 2.56
CA GLU A 22 -22.49 -58.09 2.49
C GLU A 22 -21.89 -58.89 1.32
N ASN A 23 -20.97 -58.34 0.51
CA ASN A 23 -20.32 -59.14 -0.53
C ASN A 23 -18.93 -58.61 -0.93
N PRO A 24 -17.81 -59.28 -0.57
CA PRO A 24 -16.46 -58.75 -0.80
C PRO A 24 -15.94 -58.86 -2.25
N SER A 25 -16.72 -59.43 -3.18
CA SER A 25 -16.21 -59.86 -4.50
C SER A 25 -16.36 -58.83 -5.64
N LYS A 26 -16.84 -57.61 -5.39
CA LYS A 26 -17.05 -56.58 -6.45
C LYS A 26 -16.70 -55.16 -6.02
N ILE A 27 -15.47 -54.92 -5.59
CA ILE A 27 -14.95 -53.54 -5.45
C ILE A 27 -13.68 -53.41 -6.29
N GLU A 28 -13.84 -52.90 -7.52
CA GLU A 28 -12.71 -52.55 -8.37
C GLU A 28 -12.28 -51.10 -8.04
N ILE A 29 -11.21 -50.96 -7.24
CA ILE A 29 -10.59 -49.66 -6.96
C ILE A 29 -9.42 -49.49 -7.93
N VAL A 30 -9.58 -48.62 -8.93
CA VAL A 30 -8.49 -48.27 -9.86
C VAL A 30 -7.49 -47.36 -9.12
N LEU A 31 -6.34 -47.90 -8.73
CA LEU A 31 -5.26 -47.18 -8.04
C LEU A 31 -4.14 -46.81 -9.02
N THR A 32 -3.87 -45.51 -9.19
CA THR A 32 -2.73 -44.98 -9.96
C THR A 32 -1.61 -44.54 -9.02
N GLY A 33 -0.64 -45.42 -8.76
CA GLY A 33 0.64 -45.05 -8.12
C GLY A 33 1.19 -46.09 -7.13
N TRP A 34 2.52 -46.29 -7.20
CA TRP A 34 3.31 -47.25 -6.42
C TRP A 34 3.22 -47.06 -4.89
N MET A 35 3.08 -48.16 -4.16
CA MET A 35 3.13 -48.24 -2.69
C MET A 35 4.47 -48.83 -2.22
N PRO A 36 5.14 -48.29 -1.18
CA PRO A 36 6.17 -49.03 -0.47
C PRO A 36 5.52 -49.97 0.56
N GLU A 37 5.91 -51.24 0.54
CA GLU A 37 5.61 -52.20 1.60
C GLU A 37 6.22 -51.72 2.93
N THR A 38 5.45 -51.81 4.02
CA THR A 38 5.99 -51.65 5.38
C THR A 38 6.12 -53.04 6.02
N GLU A 39 7.15 -53.23 6.84
CA GLU A 39 7.63 -54.52 7.38
C GLU A 39 6.60 -55.34 8.19
N ASP A 40 5.40 -54.80 8.43
CA ASP A 40 4.34 -55.43 9.22
C ASP A 40 3.15 -55.96 8.37
N GLY A 41 3.22 -55.91 7.03
CA GLY A 41 2.16 -56.41 6.15
C GLY A 41 0.86 -55.59 6.14
N ARG A 42 0.90 -54.33 6.58
CA ARG A 42 -0.26 -53.41 6.61
C ARG A 42 -0.26 -52.47 5.39
N TRP A 43 -1.42 -52.34 4.73
CA TRP A 43 -1.63 -51.45 3.57
C TRP A 43 -2.23 -50.11 4.01
N ALA A 44 -1.68 -49.00 3.52
CA ALA A 44 -2.20 -47.65 3.78
C ALA A 44 -2.79 -47.02 2.51
N VAL A 45 -4.06 -46.63 2.54
CA VAL A 45 -4.70 -45.90 1.43
C VAL A 45 -4.58 -44.40 1.69
N VAL A 46 -3.85 -43.69 0.84
CA VAL A 46 -3.72 -42.22 0.90
C VAL A 46 -4.63 -41.58 -0.14
N ASN A 47 -5.73 -40.96 0.28
CA ASN A 47 -6.58 -40.16 -0.61
C ASN A 47 -6.09 -38.70 -0.65
N ARG A 48 -5.59 -38.25 -1.80
CA ARG A 48 -4.94 -36.94 -1.99
C ARG A 48 -5.90 -35.79 -2.33
N ARG A 49 -7.18 -35.87 -1.94
CA ARG A 49 -8.15 -34.75 -2.04
C ARG A 49 -9.06 -34.67 -0.82
N ARG A 50 -8.49 -34.30 0.31
CA ARG A 50 -9.08 -33.57 1.46
C ARG A 50 -8.07 -33.70 2.60
N HIS A 51 -7.94 -32.67 3.43
CA HIS A 51 -7.11 -32.72 4.62
C HIS A 51 -7.49 -33.94 5.48
N GLU A 52 -6.53 -34.85 5.59
CA GLU A 52 -6.34 -35.99 6.52
C GLU A 52 -7.59 -36.74 7.02
N CYS A 53 -7.84 -37.91 6.40
CA CYS A 53 -8.46 -39.06 7.07
C CYS A 53 -7.44 -40.19 7.11
N ARG A 54 -7.10 -40.67 8.31
CA ARG A 54 -6.26 -41.86 8.51
C ARG A 54 -7.21 -43.04 8.76
N ALA A 55 -7.27 -44.00 7.83
CA ALA A 55 -7.95 -45.27 8.05
C ALA A 55 -6.89 -46.34 8.35
N GLU A 56 -7.00 -46.99 9.50
CA GLU A 56 -6.24 -48.20 9.83
C GLU A 56 -7.13 -49.40 9.55
N ALA A 57 -6.65 -50.34 8.74
CA ALA A 57 -7.27 -51.64 8.54
C ALA A 57 -6.47 -52.68 9.33
N ALA A 58 -7.14 -53.38 10.25
CA ALA A 58 -6.61 -54.58 10.90
C ALA A 58 -7.24 -55.81 10.23
N ASN A 59 -6.43 -56.82 9.96
CA ASN A 59 -6.88 -58.06 9.33
C ASN A 59 -6.95 -59.15 10.40
N ASP A 60 -8.14 -59.36 10.96
CA ASP A 60 -8.36 -60.36 12.00
C ASP A 60 -8.71 -61.71 11.34
N GLY A 61 -7.73 -62.38 10.72
CA GLY A 61 -7.66 -63.84 10.49
C GLY A 61 -8.78 -64.61 9.73
N ASP A 62 -10.00 -64.10 9.64
CA ASP A 62 -11.23 -64.81 9.25
C ASP A 62 -11.89 -64.24 7.98
N GLY A 63 -11.16 -63.43 7.21
CA GLY A 63 -11.63 -62.92 5.91
C GLY A 63 -12.69 -61.79 5.99
N LYS A 64 -12.88 -61.18 7.16
CA LYS A 64 -13.66 -59.94 7.33
C LYS A 64 -12.72 -58.76 7.55
N VAL A 65 -12.80 -57.75 6.69
CA VAL A 65 -12.09 -56.47 6.86
C VAL A 65 -13.03 -55.49 7.56
N GLU A 66 -12.77 -55.18 8.83
CA GLU A 66 -13.46 -54.10 9.53
C GLU A 66 -12.71 -52.78 9.32
N ALA A 67 -13.30 -51.87 8.55
CA ALA A 67 -12.81 -50.50 8.43
C ALA A 67 -13.31 -49.68 9.63
N VAL A 68 -12.41 -49.33 10.56
CA VAL A 68 -12.73 -48.41 11.65
C VAL A 68 -12.60 -46.98 11.14
N VAL A 69 -13.73 -46.33 10.84
CA VAL A 69 -13.76 -44.89 10.58
C VAL A 69 -13.68 -44.18 11.93
N VAL A 70 -12.48 -43.70 12.28
CA VAL A 70 -12.31 -42.80 13.42
C VAL A 70 -12.77 -41.41 12.99
N GLU A 71 -13.97 -41.03 13.42
CA GLU A 71 -14.44 -39.64 13.33
C GLU A 71 -13.59 -38.82 14.31
N VAL A 72 -12.48 -38.24 13.82
CA VAL A 72 -11.85 -37.11 14.50
C VAL A 72 -12.95 -36.08 14.67
N ALA A 73 -13.16 -35.59 15.90
CA ALA A 73 -14.20 -34.63 16.25
C ALA A 73 -14.06 -33.35 15.41
N GLY A 74 -14.53 -33.43 14.16
CA GLY A 74 -14.73 -32.33 13.27
C GLY A 74 -15.80 -31.46 13.91
N ASN A 75 -15.52 -30.16 13.92
CA ASN A 75 -16.47 -29.12 14.29
C ASN A 75 -17.90 -29.58 14.00
N ARG A 76 -18.72 -29.65 15.06
CA ARG A 76 -20.16 -29.84 14.95
C ARG A 76 -20.62 -29.10 13.71
N LYS A 77 -21.16 -29.81 12.72
CA LYS A 77 -22.09 -29.20 11.77
C LYS A 77 -23.17 -28.59 12.64
N ARG A 78 -23.00 -27.33 13.01
CA ARG A 78 -24.12 -26.48 13.35
C ARG A 78 -24.92 -26.52 12.06
N ASP A 79 -26.10 -27.12 12.12
CA ASP A 79 -27.19 -26.67 11.27
C ASP A 79 -27.29 -25.17 11.55
N VAL A 80 -26.55 -24.38 10.77
CA VAL A 80 -26.59 -22.93 10.82
C VAL A 80 -28.01 -22.64 10.37
N LYS A 81 -28.87 -22.29 11.33
CA LYS A 81 -30.16 -21.69 11.03
C LYS A 81 -29.89 -20.64 9.97
N HIS A 82 -30.36 -20.88 8.75
CA HIS A 82 -30.18 -20.00 7.60
C HIS A 82 -30.94 -18.66 7.75
N ASP A 83 -31.44 -18.35 8.94
CA ASP A 83 -32.28 -17.19 9.25
C ASP A 83 -31.53 -16.05 9.97
N GLU A 84 -30.28 -16.22 10.38
CA GLU A 84 -29.50 -15.13 10.97
C GLU A 84 -28.66 -14.42 9.88
N VAL A 85 -29.27 -13.39 9.29
CA VAL A 85 -28.75 -12.62 8.16
C VAL A 85 -27.54 -11.78 8.59
N ALA A 86 -26.46 -11.81 7.80
CA ALA A 86 -25.29 -10.99 8.04
C ALA A 86 -25.60 -9.50 7.77
N VAL A 87 -25.11 -8.60 8.63
CA VAL A 87 -25.42 -7.16 8.59
C VAL A 87 -24.17 -6.36 8.24
N MET A 88 -24.26 -5.56 7.17
CA MET A 88 -23.21 -4.70 6.66
C MET A 88 -23.28 -3.31 7.26
N HIS A 89 -22.26 -2.94 8.02
CA HIS A 89 -22.08 -1.59 8.55
C HIS A 89 -21.14 -0.79 7.66
N ALA A 90 -21.71 0.06 6.80
CA ALA A 90 -21.00 1.02 5.96
C ALA A 90 -21.95 2.07 5.39
N THR A 91 -21.40 3.13 4.80
CA THR A 91 -22.19 4.05 3.97
C THR A 91 -22.60 3.38 2.65
N LYS A 92 -23.81 3.69 2.15
CA LYS A 92 -24.40 3.06 0.95
C LYS A 92 -23.57 3.23 -0.34
N ASN A 93 -22.75 4.29 -0.42
CA ASN A 93 -21.91 4.60 -1.58
C ASN A 93 -20.43 4.18 -1.41
N ASN A 94 -20.16 3.23 -0.50
CA ASN A 94 -18.80 2.81 -0.19
C ASN A 94 -18.31 1.71 -1.15
N LYS A 95 -17.32 2.04 -1.99
CA LYS A 95 -16.69 1.06 -2.91
C LYS A 95 -16.18 -0.21 -2.22
N ASN A 96 -15.75 -0.10 -0.96
CA ASN A 96 -15.21 -1.23 -0.20
C ASN A 96 -16.33 -2.16 0.28
N ALA A 97 -17.52 -1.62 0.58
CA ALA A 97 -18.69 -2.44 0.92
C ALA A 97 -19.21 -3.21 -0.30
N TYR A 98 -19.15 -2.60 -1.50
CA TYR A 98 -19.58 -3.25 -2.74
C TYR A 98 -18.88 -4.58 -3.00
N LYS A 99 -17.60 -4.71 -2.64
CA LYS A 99 -16.84 -5.97 -2.78
C LYS A 99 -17.57 -7.16 -2.16
N ALA A 100 -18.04 -7.01 -0.93
CA ALA A 100 -18.73 -8.05 -0.19
C ALA A 100 -20.16 -8.27 -0.69
N LEU A 101 -20.88 -7.20 -1.02
CA LEU A 101 -22.26 -7.28 -1.50
C LEU A 101 -22.34 -7.96 -2.87
N ILE A 102 -21.41 -7.63 -3.78
CA ILE A 102 -21.32 -8.29 -5.07
C ILE A 102 -20.93 -9.76 -4.88
N ALA A 103 -19.94 -10.06 -4.02
CA ALA A 103 -19.60 -11.44 -3.70
C ALA A 103 -20.81 -12.23 -3.15
N ALA A 104 -21.65 -11.58 -2.34
CA ALA A 104 -22.90 -12.14 -1.83
C ALA A 104 -23.88 -12.48 -2.96
N GLU A 105 -24.08 -11.58 -3.93
CA GLU A 105 -24.93 -11.81 -5.11
C GLU A 105 -24.41 -12.96 -5.99
N TYR A 106 -23.09 -13.12 -6.11
CA TYR A 106 -22.50 -14.25 -6.81
C TYR A 106 -22.67 -15.56 -6.04
N ALA A 107 -22.50 -15.54 -4.72
CA ALA A 107 -22.62 -16.70 -3.85
C ALA A 107 -24.07 -17.07 -3.48
N GLY A 108 -25.06 -16.21 -3.77
CA GLY A 108 -26.45 -16.41 -3.34
C GLY A 108 -26.62 -16.27 -1.82
N VAL A 109 -25.90 -15.33 -1.21
CA VAL A 109 -25.95 -15.02 0.22
C VAL A 109 -26.68 -13.69 0.40
N GLU A 110 -27.61 -13.63 1.35
CA GLU A 110 -28.27 -12.38 1.72
C GLU A 110 -27.39 -11.61 2.72
N VAL A 111 -27.13 -10.33 2.43
CA VAL A 111 -26.46 -9.39 3.32
C VAL A 111 -27.32 -8.14 3.43
N LYS A 112 -27.77 -7.82 4.66
CA LYS A 112 -28.58 -6.63 4.93
C LYS A 112 -27.69 -5.45 5.25
N TRP A 113 -28.18 -4.23 5.00
CA TRP A 113 -27.52 -3.03 5.50
C TRP A 113 -27.88 -2.82 6.97
N ALA A 114 -26.94 -2.29 7.75
CA ALA A 114 -27.24 -1.79 9.09
C ALA A 114 -28.20 -0.60 9.00
N ASP A 115 -29.23 -0.62 9.85
CA ASP A 115 -30.17 0.49 9.95
C ASP A 115 -29.49 1.71 10.56
N ASN A 116 -29.78 2.90 10.01
CA ASN A 116 -29.34 4.20 10.54
C ASN A 116 -27.83 4.35 10.77
N PHE A 117 -26.99 3.68 9.98
CA PHE A 117 -25.54 3.86 10.06
C PHE A 117 -25.13 5.28 9.59
N GLU A 118 -24.47 6.03 10.47
CA GLU A 118 -23.94 7.37 10.19
C GLU A 118 -22.41 7.41 10.36
N MET A 119 -21.71 7.73 9.27
CA MET A 119 -20.25 7.83 9.27
C MET A 119 -19.79 9.03 10.10
N GLY A 120 -18.87 8.80 11.03
CA GLY A 120 -18.37 9.78 11.98
C GLY A 120 -19.07 9.72 13.35
N VAL A 121 -20.22 9.04 13.44
CA VAL A 121 -21.02 8.85 14.67
C VAL A 121 -21.07 7.37 15.04
N SER A 122 -21.74 6.54 14.25
CA SER A 122 -21.94 5.11 14.53
C SER A 122 -20.61 4.35 14.63
N ASN A 123 -19.64 4.66 13.76
CA ASN A 123 -18.33 3.99 13.76
C ASN A 123 -17.38 4.41 14.89
N LYS A 124 -17.79 5.36 15.74
CA LYS A 124 -17.02 5.80 16.93
C LYS A 124 -17.63 5.33 18.24
N THR A 125 -18.79 4.68 18.22
CA THR A 125 -19.41 4.18 19.44
C THR A 125 -18.59 3.03 20.04
N PRO A 126 -18.62 2.83 21.37
CA PRO A 126 -17.94 1.69 21.99
C PRO A 126 -18.39 0.34 21.43
N GLU A 127 -19.66 0.21 21.03
CA GLU A 127 -20.22 -1.00 20.44
C GLU A 127 -19.58 -1.30 19.08
N PHE A 128 -19.42 -0.28 18.23
CA PHE A 128 -18.77 -0.46 16.94
C PHE A 128 -17.27 -0.72 17.08
N LEU A 129 -16.60 -0.03 18.01
CA LEU A 129 -15.17 -0.22 18.26
C LEU A 129 -14.83 -1.60 18.82
N LYS A 130 -15.79 -2.29 19.47
CA LYS A 130 -15.65 -3.72 19.81
C LYS A 130 -15.63 -4.61 18.57
N MET A 131 -16.32 -4.23 17.50
CA MET A 131 -16.33 -4.98 16.24
C MET A 131 -15.11 -4.67 15.37
N ASN A 132 -14.71 -3.40 15.29
CA ASN A 132 -13.50 -2.96 14.61
C ASN A 132 -12.76 -1.91 15.45
N PRO A 133 -11.64 -2.26 16.10
CA PRO A 133 -10.87 -1.34 16.94
C PRO A 133 -10.37 -0.08 16.23
N ILE A 134 -10.23 -0.13 14.89
CA ILE A 134 -9.79 1.01 14.07
C ILE A 134 -10.96 1.97 13.77
N GLY A 135 -12.21 1.54 13.97
CA GLY A 135 -13.41 2.33 13.66
C GLY A 135 -13.60 2.60 12.16
N LYS A 136 -13.01 1.76 11.29
CA LYS A 136 -13.17 1.84 9.84
C LYS A 136 -14.37 1.02 9.36
N VAL A 137 -14.86 1.37 8.18
CA VAL A 137 -15.90 0.64 7.45
C VAL A 137 -15.36 0.13 6.11
N PRO A 138 -15.88 -1.00 5.58
CA PRO A 138 -17.00 -1.80 6.09
C PRO A 138 -16.65 -2.73 7.27
N VAL A 139 -17.68 -3.11 8.03
CA VAL A 139 -17.68 -4.22 8.99
C VAL A 139 -18.90 -5.09 8.70
N LEU A 140 -18.72 -6.41 8.66
CA LEU A 140 -19.80 -7.38 8.56
C LEU A 140 -20.05 -8.00 9.92
N GLU A 141 -21.22 -7.76 10.48
CA GLU A 141 -21.70 -8.44 11.68
C GLU A 141 -22.30 -9.79 11.28
N THR A 142 -21.87 -10.85 11.96
CA THR A 142 -22.31 -12.21 11.71
C THR A 142 -22.65 -12.91 13.03
N PRO A 143 -23.43 -14.01 13.01
CA PRO A 143 -23.74 -14.79 14.20
C PRO A 143 -22.52 -15.29 14.99
N ASP A 144 -21.42 -15.55 14.28
CA ASP A 144 -20.18 -16.06 14.86
C ASP A 144 -19.22 -14.95 15.31
N GLY A 145 -19.59 -13.69 15.06
CA GLY A 145 -18.78 -12.52 15.37
C GLY A 145 -18.51 -11.61 14.16
N PRO A 146 -17.95 -10.43 14.39
CA PRO A 146 -17.72 -9.45 13.34
C PRO A 146 -16.49 -9.78 12.49
N VAL A 147 -16.56 -9.43 11.20
CA VAL A 147 -15.43 -9.48 10.26
C VAL A 147 -15.19 -8.07 9.72
N PHE A 148 -13.96 -7.57 9.83
CA PHE A 148 -13.53 -6.30 9.27
C PHE A 148 -12.42 -6.51 8.22
N GLU A 149 -12.08 -5.45 7.48
CA GLU A 149 -11.32 -5.46 6.21
C GLU A 149 -12.14 -5.95 5.01
N SER A 150 -12.32 -5.08 4.02
CA SER A 150 -13.26 -5.33 2.92
C SER A 150 -12.95 -6.58 2.10
N ASN A 151 -11.66 -6.87 1.89
CA ASN A 151 -11.25 -8.05 1.14
C ASN A 151 -11.46 -9.33 1.98
N ALA A 152 -11.30 -9.25 3.31
CA ALA A 152 -11.58 -10.36 4.22
C ALA A 152 -13.07 -10.66 4.29
N ILE A 153 -13.91 -9.62 4.39
CA ILE A 153 -15.37 -9.74 4.35
C ILE A 153 -15.83 -10.39 3.04
N ALA A 154 -15.31 -9.95 1.89
CA ALA A 154 -15.69 -10.53 0.59
C ALA A 154 -15.32 -12.03 0.49
N ARG A 155 -14.14 -12.42 1.00
CA ARG A 155 -13.74 -13.84 1.09
C ARG A 155 -14.65 -14.62 2.04
N TYR A 156 -14.98 -14.05 3.20
CA TYR A 156 -15.87 -14.68 4.16
C TYR A 156 -17.24 -14.97 3.55
N VAL A 157 -17.88 -13.95 2.96
CA VAL A 157 -19.18 -14.08 2.32
C VAL A 157 -19.16 -15.11 1.19
N ALA A 158 -18.13 -15.08 0.34
CA ALA A 158 -17.99 -16.07 -0.72
C ALA A 158 -17.88 -17.51 -0.18
N ARG A 159 -17.25 -17.71 1.00
CA ARG A 159 -17.09 -19.04 1.63
C ARG A 159 -18.34 -19.55 2.35
N LEU A 160 -19.37 -18.73 2.57
CA LEU A 160 -20.60 -19.18 3.23
C LEU A 160 -21.38 -20.23 2.41
N LYS A 161 -21.08 -20.37 1.12
CA LYS A 161 -21.56 -21.47 0.27
C LYS A 161 -20.39 -22.28 -0.26
N THR A 162 -20.49 -23.61 -0.18
CA THR A 162 -19.41 -24.54 -0.56
C THR A 162 -19.25 -24.71 -2.08
N ASP A 163 -20.25 -24.32 -2.86
CA ASP A 163 -20.28 -24.42 -4.32
C ASP A 163 -20.12 -23.04 -4.96
N THR A 164 -18.92 -22.46 -4.80
CA THR A 164 -18.60 -21.15 -5.37
C THR A 164 -17.37 -21.24 -6.26
N SER A 165 -17.46 -20.69 -7.47
CA SER A 165 -16.33 -20.57 -8.41
C SER A 165 -15.44 -19.36 -8.10
N LEU A 166 -15.81 -18.54 -7.11
CA LEU A 166 -15.18 -17.24 -6.86
C LEU A 166 -13.71 -17.32 -6.38
N PHE A 167 -13.26 -18.50 -5.97
CA PHE A 167 -11.89 -18.78 -5.52
C PHE A 167 -11.02 -19.45 -6.60
N GLY A 168 -11.54 -19.63 -7.81
CA GLY A 168 -10.91 -20.50 -8.80
C GLY A 168 -11.18 -21.98 -8.52
N SER A 169 -10.83 -22.83 -9.49
CA SER A 169 -11.12 -24.27 -9.51
C SER A 169 -9.92 -25.15 -9.14
N SER A 170 -8.74 -24.56 -9.00
CA SER A 170 -7.48 -25.27 -8.71
C SER A 170 -6.60 -24.47 -7.74
N PRO A 171 -5.61 -25.11 -7.08
CA PRO A 171 -4.68 -24.39 -6.20
C PRO A 171 -3.93 -23.25 -6.89
N ILE A 172 -3.60 -23.39 -8.18
CA ILE A 172 -2.91 -22.35 -8.94
C ILE A 172 -3.86 -21.18 -9.23
N GLU A 173 -5.11 -21.45 -9.62
CA GLU A 173 -6.10 -20.40 -9.82
C GLU A 173 -6.41 -19.67 -8.51
N TYR A 174 -6.48 -20.39 -7.38
CA TYR A 174 -6.62 -19.76 -6.07
C TYR A 174 -5.46 -18.80 -5.78
N GLY A 175 -4.21 -19.24 -6.02
CA GLY A 175 -3.03 -18.37 -5.87
C GLY A 175 -3.09 -17.14 -6.78
N GLN A 176 -3.56 -17.29 -8.03
CA GLN A 176 -3.75 -16.18 -8.96
C GLN A 176 -4.87 -15.23 -8.52
N VAL A 177 -5.96 -15.75 -7.95
CA VAL A 177 -7.03 -14.91 -7.38
C VAL A 177 -6.48 -14.05 -6.26
N GLU A 178 -5.75 -14.65 -5.31
CA GLU A 178 -5.11 -13.91 -4.21
C GLU A 178 -4.08 -12.89 -4.73
N GLN A 179 -3.26 -13.27 -5.71
CA GLN A 179 -2.30 -12.36 -6.38
C GLN A 179 -2.98 -11.09 -6.91
N TRP A 180 -4.11 -11.24 -7.61
CA TRP A 180 -4.82 -10.10 -8.18
C TRP A 180 -5.58 -9.27 -7.13
N ILE A 181 -6.03 -9.88 -6.03
CA ILE A 181 -6.61 -9.15 -4.90
C ILE A 181 -5.56 -8.26 -4.24
N ASP A 182 -4.36 -8.78 -4.03
CA ASP A 182 -3.25 -8.03 -3.46
C ASP A 182 -2.78 -6.93 -4.41
N PHE A 183 -2.60 -7.25 -5.71
CA PHE A 183 -2.29 -6.26 -6.73
C PHE A 183 -3.33 -5.13 -6.78
N ALA A 184 -4.63 -5.47 -6.77
CA ALA A 184 -5.70 -4.47 -6.76
C ALA A 184 -5.63 -3.53 -5.54
N SER A 185 -5.14 -4.02 -4.40
CA SER A 185 -5.08 -3.25 -3.15
C SER A 185 -3.80 -2.41 -3.05
N LEU A 186 -2.65 -3.01 -3.41
CA LEU A 186 -1.33 -2.42 -3.24
C LEU A 186 -0.95 -1.51 -4.41
N GLU A 187 -1.29 -1.89 -5.64
CA GLU A 187 -0.84 -1.18 -6.86
C GLU A 187 -1.92 -0.27 -7.46
N ILE A 188 -3.20 -0.61 -7.29
CA ILE A 188 -4.31 0.21 -7.82
C ILE A 188 -4.91 1.10 -6.72
N ASP A 189 -5.50 0.50 -5.67
CA ASP A 189 -6.27 1.27 -4.68
C ASP A 189 -5.43 2.26 -3.88
N SER A 190 -4.18 1.89 -3.54
CA SER A 190 -3.26 2.77 -2.82
C SER A 190 -2.96 4.05 -3.61
N LYS A 191 -2.72 3.93 -4.93
CA LYS A 191 -2.41 5.05 -5.83
C LYS A 191 -3.64 5.87 -6.15
N MET A 192 -4.77 5.20 -6.38
CA MET A 192 -6.07 5.84 -6.55
C MET A 192 -6.44 6.69 -5.34
N SER A 193 -6.23 6.17 -4.13
CA SER A 193 -6.50 6.87 -2.87
C SER A 193 -5.59 8.09 -2.69
N GLY A 194 -4.30 7.95 -3.03
CA GLY A 194 -3.34 9.05 -2.99
C GLY A 194 -3.65 10.18 -3.98
N TRP A 195 -4.27 9.86 -5.12
CA TRP A 195 -4.76 10.84 -6.08
C TRP A 195 -6.10 11.48 -5.66
N LEU A 196 -7.06 10.66 -5.21
CA LEU A 196 -8.43 11.12 -4.96
C LEU A 196 -8.58 11.90 -3.64
N TYR A 197 -8.08 11.35 -2.53
CA TYR A 197 -8.44 11.85 -1.20
C TYR A 197 -7.93 13.28 -0.91
N PRO A 198 -6.72 13.69 -1.33
CA PRO A 198 -6.31 15.08 -1.21
C PRO A 198 -7.19 16.04 -2.02
N ARG A 199 -7.65 15.63 -3.20
CA ARG A 199 -8.57 16.44 -4.02
C ARG A 199 -9.97 16.58 -3.41
N LEU A 200 -10.39 15.61 -2.61
CA LEU A 200 -11.64 15.68 -1.84
C LEU A 200 -11.48 16.36 -0.46
N GLY A 201 -10.28 16.84 -0.11
CA GLY A 201 -10.01 17.49 1.18
C GLY A 201 -9.84 16.53 2.36
N TYR A 202 -9.71 15.21 2.11
CA TYR A 202 -9.42 14.21 3.15
C TYR A 202 -7.91 14.00 3.41
N GLY A 203 -7.08 14.87 2.82
CA GLY A 203 -5.64 14.88 3.01
C GLY A 203 -5.03 16.15 2.44
N ASN A 204 -3.76 16.40 2.74
CA ASN A 204 -3.04 17.54 2.18
C ASN A 204 -2.71 17.28 0.71
N TYR A 205 -3.14 18.19 -0.16
CA TYR A 205 -2.72 18.17 -1.56
C TYR A 205 -1.26 18.57 -1.69
N ILE A 206 -0.45 17.72 -2.31
CA ILE A 206 0.96 17.94 -2.63
C ILE A 206 1.17 17.47 -4.07
N ALA A 207 1.40 18.39 -5.01
CA ALA A 207 1.43 18.08 -6.45
C ALA A 207 2.43 16.96 -6.81
N PRO A 208 3.70 16.96 -6.35
CA PRO A 208 4.62 15.86 -6.63
C PRO A 208 4.16 14.48 -6.11
N VAL A 209 3.42 14.44 -5.00
CA VAL A 209 2.89 13.18 -4.45
C VAL A 209 1.77 12.65 -5.32
N GLU A 210 0.90 13.54 -5.79
CA GLU A 210 -0.17 13.18 -6.73
C GLU A 210 0.41 12.68 -8.06
N GLU A 211 1.37 13.40 -8.64
CA GLU A 211 2.05 12.99 -9.87
C GLU A 211 2.68 11.60 -9.72
N ALA A 212 3.38 11.35 -8.61
CA ALA A 212 3.94 10.03 -8.32
C ALA A 212 2.86 8.93 -8.16
N CYS A 213 1.69 9.27 -7.61
CA CYS A 213 0.56 8.36 -7.54
C CYS A 213 -0.02 8.07 -8.93
N ILE A 214 -0.15 9.09 -9.78
CA ILE A 214 -0.62 8.95 -11.16
C ILE A 214 0.34 8.07 -11.96
N ASP A 215 1.65 8.32 -11.88
CA ASP A 215 2.66 7.52 -12.59
C ASP A 215 2.69 6.07 -12.10
N GLY A 216 2.59 5.86 -10.79
CA GLY A 216 2.47 4.53 -10.19
C GLY A 216 1.22 3.81 -10.67
N LEU A 217 0.08 4.51 -10.71
CA LEU A 217 -1.18 3.97 -11.22
C LEU A 217 -1.08 3.62 -12.71
N LYS A 218 -0.50 4.49 -13.55
CA LYS A 218 -0.28 4.22 -14.97
C LYS A 218 0.58 2.97 -15.19
N ARG A 219 1.62 2.77 -14.38
CA ARG A 219 2.44 1.54 -14.43
C ARG A 219 1.61 0.30 -14.12
N ALA A 220 0.82 0.34 -13.05
CA ALA A 220 -0.03 -0.76 -12.65
C ALA A 220 -1.12 -1.06 -13.70
N LEU A 221 -1.77 -0.02 -14.23
CA LEU A 221 -2.74 -0.15 -15.32
C LEU A 221 -2.08 -0.68 -16.60
N GLY A 222 -0.83 -0.33 -16.88
CA GLY A 222 -0.06 -0.91 -17.98
C GLY A 222 0.11 -2.42 -17.85
N ALA A 223 0.54 -2.90 -16.67
CA ALA A 223 0.67 -4.33 -16.40
C ALA A 223 -0.68 -5.05 -16.50
N LEU A 224 -1.74 -4.46 -15.93
CA LEU A 224 -3.10 -4.98 -16.00
C LEU A 224 -3.60 -5.02 -17.47
N ASN A 225 -3.32 -3.99 -18.25
CA ASN A 225 -3.68 -3.89 -19.67
C ASN A 225 -3.01 -4.99 -20.50
N THR A 226 -1.73 -5.27 -20.24
CA THR A 226 -1.01 -6.38 -20.88
C THR A 226 -1.64 -7.73 -20.55
N HIS A 227 -1.97 -7.98 -19.28
CA HIS A 227 -2.63 -9.23 -18.88
C HIS A 227 -4.00 -9.40 -19.56
N LEU A 228 -4.80 -8.33 -19.57
CA LEU A 228 -6.14 -8.31 -20.14
C LEU A 228 -6.17 -8.28 -21.67
N ALA A 229 -5.02 -8.22 -22.36
CA ALA A 229 -4.98 -8.29 -23.82
C ALA A 229 -5.49 -9.65 -24.34
N SER A 230 -5.18 -10.74 -23.62
CA SER A 230 -5.56 -12.11 -23.98
C SER A 230 -6.56 -12.76 -23.02
N HIS A 231 -7.06 -12.01 -22.02
CA HIS A 231 -7.99 -12.54 -21.02
C HIS A 231 -9.27 -11.70 -20.93
N THR A 232 -10.40 -12.39 -20.78
CA THR A 232 -11.70 -11.74 -20.53
C THR A 232 -11.86 -11.36 -19.05
N PHE A 233 -11.43 -12.24 -18.14
CA PHE A 233 -11.42 -12.06 -16.69
C PHE A 233 -10.00 -12.25 -16.16
N LEU A 234 -9.73 -11.88 -14.92
CA LEU A 234 -8.36 -11.92 -14.38
C LEU A 234 -7.82 -13.34 -14.20
N VAL A 235 -8.69 -14.29 -13.85
CA VAL A 235 -8.32 -15.68 -13.58
C VAL A 235 -9.29 -16.64 -14.25
N GLY A 236 -8.76 -17.60 -15.01
CA GLY A 236 -9.57 -18.60 -15.72
C GLY A 236 -10.51 -17.99 -16.76
N HIS A 237 -11.73 -18.52 -16.83
CA HIS A 237 -12.73 -18.14 -17.84
C HIS A 237 -14.06 -17.64 -17.24
N ALA A 238 -14.07 -17.29 -15.95
CA ALA A 238 -15.26 -16.81 -15.25
C ALA A 238 -14.92 -15.74 -14.22
N VAL A 239 -15.94 -15.01 -13.75
CA VAL A 239 -15.79 -14.01 -12.69
C VAL A 239 -15.33 -14.66 -11.39
N THR A 240 -14.29 -14.09 -10.79
CA THR A 240 -13.76 -14.49 -9.48
C THR A 240 -13.76 -13.31 -8.50
N LEU A 241 -13.35 -13.54 -7.24
CA LEU A 241 -13.13 -12.45 -6.29
C LEU A 241 -12.09 -11.44 -6.77
N ALA A 242 -11.09 -11.87 -7.54
CA ALA A 242 -10.12 -10.97 -8.14
C ALA A 242 -10.83 -9.92 -9.00
N ASP A 243 -11.79 -10.34 -9.81
CA ASP A 243 -12.51 -9.44 -10.71
C ASP A 243 -13.44 -8.48 -9.97
N ILE A 244 -14.17 -9.00 -8.98
CA ILE A 244 -15.06 -8.20 -8.14
C ILE A 244 -14.27 -7.10 -7.42
N ILE A 245 -13.14 -7.47 -6.80
CA ILE A 245 -12.32 -6.54 -6.01
C ILE A 245 -11.62 -5.53 -6.92
N MET A 246 -11.06 -5.96 -8.05
CA MET A 246 -10.43 -5.07 -9.03
C MET A 246 -11.44 -4.05 -9.57
N THR A 247 -12.63 -4.50 -9.98
CA THR A 247 -13.69 -3.62 -10.49
C THR A 247 -14.11 -2.59 -9.44
N CYS A 248 -14.28 -3.00 -8.18
CA CYS A 248 -14.60 -2.07 -7.09
C CYS A 248 -13.48 -1.06 -6.82
N ASN A 249 -12.21 -1.44 -6.95
CA ASN A 249 -11.09 -0.52 -6.75
C ASN A 249 -10.92 0.45 -7.94
N LEU A 250 -11.23 0.02 -9.17
CA LEU A 250 -11.26 0.89 -10.36
C LEU A 250 -12.48 1.83 -10.39
N TYR A 251 -13.58 1.48 -9.69
CA TYR A 251 -14.85 2.20 -9.69
C TYR A 251 -14.72 3.71 -9.48
N LEU A 252 -14.03 4.13 -8.40
CA LEU A 252 -13.86 5.57 -8.13
C LEU A 252 -12.93 6.24 -9.14
N GLY A 253 -12.00 5.49 -9.71
CA GLY A 253 -11.16 5.97 -10.80
C GLY A 253 -12.00 6.35 -12.01
N PHE A 254 -12.81 5.43 -12.55
CA PHE A 254 -13.68 5.74 -13.69
C PHE A 254 -14.72 6.81 -13.36
N LYS A 255 -15.29 6.79 -12.16
CA LYS A 255 -16.36 7.72 -11.76
C LYS A 255 -15.87 9.13 -11.47
N LEU A 256 -14.61 9.32 -11.03
CA LEU A 256 -14.13 10.60 -10.52
C LEU A 256 -12.77 11.05 -11.03
N LEU A 257 -11.87 10.19 -11.52
CA LEU A 257 -10.49 10.60 -11.84
C LEU A 257 -10.09 10.37 -13.31
N MET A 258 -10.37 9.19 -13.84
CA MET A 258 -9.84 8.72 -15.11
C MET A 258 -10.78 9.15 -16.24
N THR A 259 -10.48 10.31 -16.83
CA THR A 259 -11.18 10.80 -18.03
C THR A 259 -10.98 9.87 -19.22
N LYS A 260 -11.76 10.05 -20.28
CA LYS A 260 -11.64 9.24 -21.50
C LYS A 260 -10.22 9.31 -22.12
N SER A 261 -9.58 10.47 -22.05
CA SER A 261 -8.19 10.65 -22.51
C SER A 261 -7.18 9.87 -21.67
N PHE A 262 -7.46 9.64 -20.38
CA PHE A 262 -6.60 8.86 -19.52
C PHE A 262 -6.78 7.36 -19.78
N THR A 263 -8.03 6.90 -19.92
CA THR A 263 -8.32 5.47 -20.08
C THR A 263 -8.01 4.95 -21.49
N SER A 264 -7.95 5.82 -22.49
CA SER A 264 -7.57 5.44 -23.87
C SER A 264 -6.14 4.90 -23.98
N GLU A 265 -5.26 5.23 -23.03
CA GLU A 265 -3.92 4.63 -22.90
C GLU A 265 -3.97 3.14 -22.52
N PHE A 266 -5.10 2.66 -21.96
CA PHE A 266 -5.28 1.31 -21.42
C PHE A 266 -6.58 0.65 -21.94
N PRO A 267 -6.70 0.40 -23.26
CA PRO A 267 -7.95 -0.01 -23.89
C PRO A 267 -8.50 -1.36 -23.38
N HIS A 268 -7.64 -2.30 -22.98
CA HIS A 268 -8.07 -3.59 -22.44
C HIS A 268 -8.59 -3.47 -21.01
N VAL A 269 -8.03 -2.55 -20.22
CA VAL A 269 -8.56 -2.23 -18.89
C VAL A 269 -9.91 -1.54 -19.02
N GLU A 270 -10.05 -0.60 -19.95
CA GLU A 270 -11.33 0.06 -20.20
C GLU A 270 -12.40 -0.95 -20.63
N ARG A 271 -12.09 -1.81 -21.61
CA ARG A 271 -12.99 -2.90 -22.03
C ARG A 271 -13.38 -3.79 -20.85
N TYR A 272 -12.40 -4.19 -20.05
CA TYR A 272 -12.62 -5.05 -18.88
C TYR A 272 -13.53 -4.39 -17.84
N PHE A 273 -13.26 -3.14 -17.47
CA PHE A 273 -14.06 -2.42 -16.49
C PHE A 273 -15.53 -2.34 -16.93
N TRP A 274 -15.78 -1.95 -18.19
CA TRP A 274 -17.13 -1.89 -18.73
C TRP A 274 -17.81 -3.25 -18.86
N THR A 275 -17.05 -4.31 -19.15
CA THR A 275 -17.57 -5.69 -19.15
C THR A 275 -18.01 -6.11 -17.75
N MET A 276 -17.24 -5.75 -16.72
CA MET A 276 -17.49 -6.13 -15.33
C MET A 276 -18.60 -5.30 -14.69
N ILE A 277 -18.51 -3.97 -14.75
CA ILE A 277 -19.46 -3.09 -14.05
C ILE A 277 -20.90 -3.25 -14.55
N ASN A 278 -21.06 -3.65 -15.82
CA ASN A 278 -22.36 -3.90 -16.45
C ASN A 278 -22.88 -5.33 -16.26
N GLN A 279 -22.15 -6.22 -15.57
CA GLN A 279 -22.70 -7.52 -15.19
C GLN A 279 -23.95 -7.32 -14.33
N PRO A 280 -25.07 -8.03 -14.57
CA PRO A 280 -26.33 -7.80 -13.86
C PRO A 280 -26.20 -7.85 -12.32
N LYS A 281 -25.37 -8.77 -11.81
CA LYS A 281 -25.10 -8.91 -10.37
C LYS A 281 -24.32 -7.72 -9.79
N ILE A 282 -23.49 -7.07 -10.60
CA ILE A 282 -22.67 -5.93 -10.19
C ILE A 282 -23.48 -4.63 -10.30
N SER A 283 -24.12 -4.39 -11.44
CA SER A 283 -24.91 -3.19 -11.68
C SER A 283 -26.11 -3.07 -10.74
N LYS A 284 -26.67 -4.20 -10.26
CA LYS A 284 -27.67 -4.23 -9.17
C LYS A 284 -27.18 -3.51 -7.89
N ILE A 285 -25.88 -3.60 -7.59
CA ILE A 285 -25.26 -3.02 -6.38
C ILE A 285 -24.71 -1.63 -6.65
N THR A 286 -24.03 -1.43 -7.77
CA THR A 286 -23.33 -0.17 -8.07
C THR A 286 -24.22 0.88 -8.73
N GLY A 287 -25.36 0.47 -9.27
CA GLY A 287 -26.20 1.28 -10.15
C GLY A 287 -25.54 1.55 -11.50
N GLU A 288 -26.10 2.52 -12.22
CA GLU A 288 -25.53 3.05 -13.46
C GLU A 288 -24.24 3.82 -13.16
N VAL A 289 -23.20 3.57 -13.97
CA VAL A 289 -21.89 4.20 -13.83
C VAL A 289 -21.58 4.99 -15.08
N VAL A 290 -21.38 6.30 -14.90
CA VAL A 290 -20.92 7.21 -15.95
C VAL A 290 -19.47 7.56 -15.67
N GLN A 291 -18.64 7.52 -16.71
CA GLN A 291 -17.25 7.91 -16.60
C GLN A 291 -17.13 9.43 -16.45
N THR A 292 -16.18 9.87 -15.63
CA THR A 292 -15.95 11.29 -15.44
C THR A 292 -15.41 11.97 -16.69
N GLU A 293 -15.83 13.20 -16.92
CA GLU A 293 -15.28 14.07 -17.97
C GLU A 293 -14.07 14.87 -17.46
N ALA A 294 -13.95 15.06 -16.14
CA ALA A 294 -12.90 15.87 -15.53
C ALA A 294 -12.45 15.32 -14.16
N VAL A 295 -11.23 15.66 -13.77
CA VAL A 295 -10.71 15.38 -12.43
C VAL A 295 -11.22 16.45 -11.46
N PRO A 296 -11.67 16.10 -10.24
CA PRO A 296 -12.06 17.04 -9.20
C PRO A 296 -10.99 18.12 -9.01
N PRO A 297 -11.36 19.41 -8.89
CA PRO A 297 -10.38 20.47 -8.70
C PRO A 297 -9.63 20.30 -7.39
N VAL A 298 -8.41 20.82 -7.34
CA VAL A 298 -7.65 20.89 -6.08
C VAL A 298 -8.38 21.84 -5.13
N PRO A 299 -8.60 21.47 -3.86
CA PRO A 299 -9.20 22.36 -2.88
C PRO A 299 -8.39 23.66 -2.79
N SER A 300 -9.00 24.78 -3.18
CA SER A 300 -8.39 26.09 -2.97
C SER A 300 -8.30 26.33 -1.46
N LYS A 301 -7.13 26.73 -0.93
CA LYS A 301 -7.00 27.23 0.44
C LYS A 301 -7.85 28.52 0.58
N LYS A 302 -9.18 28.38 0.73
CA LYS A 302 -10.01 29.41 1.35
C LYS A 302 -10.02 29.12 2.85
N PRO A 303 -9.76 30.11 3.71
CA PRO A 303 -9.83 29.94 5.15
C PRO A 303 -11.21 29.38 5.53
N ALA A 304 -11.20 28.38 6.41
CA ALA A 304 -12.37 27.69 6.89
C ALA A 304 -13.49 28.68 7.23
N GLN A 305 -14.60 28.60 6.49
CA GLN A 305 -15.84 29.28 6.88
C GLN A 305 -16.52 28.47 8.00
N THR A 306 -16.54 29.12 9.16
CA THR A 306 -17.64 29.19 10.14
C THR A 306 -18.04 27.92 10.88
N LYS A 307 -17.42 27.71 12.05
CA LYS A 307 -18.19 27.46 13.28
C LYS A 307 -18.45 28.79 13.99
N GLU A 308 -19.66 28.88 14.55
CA GLU A 308 -20.32 30.07 15.10
C GLU A 308 -19.55 30.81 16.21
N ALA A 309 -19.93 32.08 16.35
CA ALA A 309 -19.29 33.17 17.07
C ALA A 309 -19.46 33.17 18.60
N LYS A 310 -18.46 33.75 19.30
CA LYS A 310 -18.61 34.74 20.40
C LYS A 310 -17.24 35.40 20.74
N PRO A 311 -17.18 36.59 21.38
CA PRO A 311 -16.65 37.80 20.73
C PRO A 311 -15.45 38.50 21.39
N LYS A 312 -14.69 39.21 20.54
CA LYS A 312 -13.88 40.45 20.71
C LYS A 312 -13.07 40.69 22.00
N ALA A 313 -11.75 40.79 21.82
CA ALA A 313 -10.98 41.95 22.27
C ALA A 313 -9.87 42.27 21.24
N GLU A 314 -9.84 43.51 20.78
CA GLU A 314 -8.83 44.17 19.94
C GLU A 314 -8.47 45.48 20.68
N PRO A 315 -7.46 46.29 20.29
CA PRO A 315 -6.38 46.07 19.31
C PRO A 315 -5.01 46.61 19.79
N LYS A 316 -3.93 46.37 19.02
CA LYS A 316 -2.94 47.43 18.77
C LYS A 316 -2.28 47.28 17.40
N LYS A 317 -2.45 48.34 16.60
CA LYS A 317 -1.90 48.64 15.27
C LYS A 317 -0.37 48.70 15.29
N GLU A 318 0.25 48.38 14.17
CA GLU A 318 1.11 49.34 13.46
C GLU A 318 1.20 49.02 11.96
N GLU A 319 1.08 50.09 11.17
CA GLU A 319 1.04 50.13 9.71
C GLU A 319 2.46 50.15 9.11
N LYS A 320 2.64 49.63 7.89
CA LYS A 320 3.35 50.38 6.84
C LYS A 320 3.00 49.92 5.41
N LYS A 321 2.80 50.95 4.59
CA LYS A 321 2.30 51.09 3.22
C LYS A 321 3.17 50.45 2.10
N GLU A 322 2.48 49.90 1.09
CA GLU A 322 2.43 50.31 -0.36
C GLU A 322 3.71 50.88 -1.03
N ALA A 323 4.08 50.65 -2.31
CA ALA A 323 3.42 50.19 -3.54
C ALA A 323 4.49 49.96 -4.69
N PRO A 324 4.25 50.09 -6.02
CA PRO A 324 3.94 48.97 -6.93
C PRO A 324 4.68 48.94 -8.32
N LYS A 325 4.64 47.78 -9.01
CA LYS A 325 4.56 47.53 -10.50
C LYS A 325 5.69 48.06 -11.43
N PRO A 326 5.96 47.48 -12.64
CA PRO A 326 4.94 47.13 -13.65
C PRO A 326 5.15 45.86 -14.51
N LYS A 327 4.08 45.58 -15.27
CA LYS A 327 3.86 44.57 -16.31
C LYS A 327 4.40 45.00 -17.69
N THR A 328 4.61 44.02 -18.57
CA THR A 328 4.35 44.05 -20.03
C THR A 328 4.24 42.58 -20.49
N GLU A 329 3.06 42.02 -20.81
CA GLU A 329 2.36 41.98 -22.13
C GLU A 329 3.28 41.52 -23.28
N ALA A 330 3.21 40.28 -23.80
CA ALA A 330 2.18 39.56 -24.58
C ALA A 330 2.33 39.76 -26.11
N ALA A 331 2.61 38.67 -26.86
CA ALA A 331 1.97 38.26 -28.14
C ALA A 331 2.83 37.26 -28.94
N GLY A 332 2.17 36.25 -29.54
CA GLY A 332 2.60 35.60 -30.80
C GLY A 332 2.74 34.07 -30.77
N GLU A 333 1.69 33.35 -31.19
CA GLU A 333 1.67 31.92 -31.53
C GLU A 333 2.29 31.66 -32.92
N GLU A 334 2.99 30.52 -33.10
CA GLU A 334 2.97 29.69 -34.32
C GLU A 334 3.62 28.32 -34.03
N GLU A 335 2.96 27.24 -34.47
CA GLU A 335 3.33 25.82 -34.30
C GLU A 335 4.51 25.39 -35.21
N GLU A 336 5.47 24.61 -34.71
CA GLU A 336 5.96 23.35 -35.35
C GLU A 336 7.01 22.56 -34.51
N ALA A 337 6.70 21.27 -34.26
CA ALA A 337 7.56 20.09 -33.99
C ALA A 337 8.55 20.03 -32.77
N PRO A 338 8.74 18.84 -32.15
CA PRO A 338 9.16 18.71 -30.74
C PRO A 338 10.68 18.81 -30.53
N LYS A 339 11.11 19.59 -29.53
CA LYS A 339 12.51 19.65 -29.05
C LYS A 339 12.68 19.05 -27.64
N PRO A 340 13.87 18.52 -27.32
CA PRO A 340 14.11 17.63 -26.19
C PRO A 340 13.94 18.33 -24.84
N LYS A 341 13.57 17.55 -23.80
CA LYS A 341 13.43 18.01 -22.41
C LYS A 341 14.58 18.96 -22.01
N PRO A 342 14.29 20.11 -21.40
CA PRO A 342 15.33 21.07 -21.01
C PRO A 342 16.29 20.43 -20.00
N LYS A 343 17.59 20.48 -20.29
CA LYS A 343 18.67 20.10 -19.36
C LYS A 343 18.68 21.08 -18.18
N ASN A 344 18.93 20.56 -16.98
CA ASN A 344 19.00 21.37 -15.77
C ASN A 344 20.18 22.37 -15.89
N PRO A 345 20.03 23.66 -15.53
CA PRO A 345 21.11 24.66 -15.59
C PRO A 345 22.41 24.24 -14.89
N LEU A 346 22.36 23.34 -13.91
CA LEU A 346 23.55 22.81 -13.24
C LEU A 346 24.35 21.79 -14.07
N ASP A 347 23.75 21.18 -15.09
CA ASP A 347 24.44 20.29 -16.04
C ASP A 347 25.32 21.08 -17.05
N LEU A 348 25.21 22.42 -17.06
CA LEU A 348 25.97 23.34 -17.90
C LEU A 348 27.18 23.94 -17.18
N LEU A 349 27.36 23.66 -15.88
CA LEU A 349 28.54 24.11 -15.12
C LEU A 349 29.79 23.35 -15.58
N PRO A 350 30.98 24.01 -15.60
CA PRO A 350 32.22 23.36 -15.99
C PRO A 350 32.47 22.10 -15.15
N PRO A 351 32.90 20.98 -15.78
CA PRO A 351 33.05 19.71 -15.09
C PRO A 351 33.97 19.86 -13.87
N SER A 352 33.46 19.49 -12.71
CA SER A 352 34.22 19.52 -11.45
C SER A 352 35.15 18.30 -11.38
N LYS A 353 36.27 18.45 -10.68
CA LYS A 353 37.17 17.33 -10.35
C LYS A 353 36.51 16.34 -9.39
N MET A 354 35.53 16.78 -8.61
CA MET A 354 34.75 15.95 -7.69
C MET A 354 33.58 15.29 -8.43
N ILE A 355 33.53 13.96 -8.43
CA ILE A 355 32.35 13.20 -8.87
C ILE A 355 31.55 12.84 -7.62
N LEU A 356 30.38 13.45 -7.45
CA LEU A 356 29.55 13.27 -6.25
C LEU A 356 29.10 11.80 -6.04
N ASP A 357 28.90 11.05 -7.12
CA ASP A 357 28.53 9.63 -7.03
C ASP A 357 29.69 8.75 -6.52
N ASP A 358 30.94 9.10 -6.86
CA ASP A 358 32.13 8.41 -6.33
C ASP A 358 32.32 8.72 -4.85
N TRP A 359 32.06 9.97 -4.44
CA TRP A 359 31.99 10.34 -3.02
C TRP A 359 30.92 9.51 -2.28
N LYS A 360 29.68 9.49 -2.78
CA LYS A 360 28.57 8.72 -2.18
C LYS A 360 28.89 7.22 -2.08
N ARG A 361 29.60 6.68 -3.08
CA ARG A 361 30.07 5.30 -3.11
C ARG A 361 31.17 5.05 -2.08
N LEU A 362 32.17 5.91 -1.99
CA LEU A 362 33.23 5.82 -0.98
C LEU A 362 32.64 5.90 0.44
N TYR A 363 31.79 6.88 0.70
CA TYR A 363 31.09 7.04 1.97
C TYR A 363 30.27 5.80 2.33
N SER A 364 29.52 5.22 1.37
CA SER A 364 28.69 4.04 1.63
C SER A 364 29.46 2.74 1.82
N ASN A 365 30.65 2.63 1.22
CA ASN A 365 31.49 1.43 1.32
C ASN A 365 32.38 1.44 2.56
N THR A 366 32.60 2.61 3.16
CA THR A 366 33.37 2.75 4.39
C THR A 366 32.52 2.31 5.58
N LYS A 367 32.87 1.18 6.19
CA LYS A 367 32.18 0.67 7.40
C LYS A 367 33.00 0.81 8.68
N THR A 368 34.32 0.93 8.55
CA THR A 368 35.28 1.12 9.64
C THR A 368 36.35 2.12 9.19
N ASN A 369 37.06 2.75 10.13
CA ASN A 369 38.11 3.75 9.87
C ASN A 369 37.63 4.95 9.03
N PHE A 370 36.50 5.54 9.44
CA PHE A 370 35.88 6.68 8.75
C PHE A 370 36.84 7.85 8.52
N ARG A 371 37.72 8.17 9.49
CA ARG A 371 38.73 9.23 9.34
C ARG A 371 39.75 8.95 8.24
N GLU A 372 40.30 7.75 8.20
CA GLU A 372 41.40 7.40 7.29
C GLU A 372 40.93 7.16 5.85
N VAL A 373 39.68 6.73 5.67
CA VAL A 373 39.13 6.33 4.37
C VAL A 373 38.13 7.36 3.85
N ALA A 374 37.02 7.60 4.58
CA ALA A 374 35.95 8.48 4.10
C ALA A 374 36.34 9.95 4.21
N ILE A 375 36.83 10.42 5.37
CA ILE A 375 37.19 11.84 5.54
C ILE A 375 38.41 12.22 4.71
N LYS A 376 39.47 11.38 4.72
CA LYS A 376 40.63 11.63 3.84
C LYS A 376 40.21 11.66 2.37
N GLY A 377 39.46 10.66 1.92
CA GLY A 377 38.98 10.62 0.54
C GLY A 377 38.03 11.77 0.20
N PHE A 378 37.21 12.23 1.15
CA PHE A 378 36.38 13.42 0.98
C PHE A 378 37.24 14.63 0.63
N TRP A 379 38.24 14.95 1.45
CA TRP A 379 39.10 16.12 1.24
C TRP A 379 40.02 15.98 0.02
N ASP A 380 40.45 14.76 -0.33
CA ASP A 380 41.23 14.50 -1.54
C ASP A 380 40.40 14.72 -2.83
N MET A 381 39.09 14.45 -2.77
CA MET A 381 38.15 14.62 -3.88
C MET A 381 37.47 15.98 -3.92
N PHE A 382 37.37 16.68 -2.78
CA PHE A 382 36.56 17.88 -2.64
C PHE A 382 37.13 19.02 -3.50
N ASP A 383 36.26 19.58 -4.35
CA ASP A 383 36.60 20.65 -5.28
C ASP A 383 35.83 21.91 -4.90
N PRO A 384 36.48 22.92 -4.29
CA PRO A 384 35.81 24.14 -3.80
C PRO A 384 35.33 25.07 -4.93
N GLU A 385 35.81 24.88 -6.17
CA GLU A 385 35.31 25.62 -7.34
C GLU A 385 34.03 24.97 -7.89
N GLY A 386 33.94 23.64 -7.74
CA GLY A 386 32.82 22.85 -8.23
C GLY A 386 31.69 22.65 -7.22
N TYR A 387 31.96 22.67 -5.92
CA TYR A 387 31.01 22.35 -4.87
C TYR A 387 31.14 23.33 -3.69
N SER A 388 30.01 23.59 -3.04
CA SER A 388 29.96 24.39 -1.82
C SER A 388 29.50 23.55 -0.64
N LEU A 389 30.10 23.81 0.52
CA LEU A 389 29.76 23.20 1.79
C LEU A 389 28.95 24.19 2.64
N TRP A 390 27.89 23.70 3.28
CA TRP A 390 26.99 24.50 4.09
C TRP A 390 26.62 23.77 5.37
N PHE A 391 26.68 24.49 6.49
CA PHE A 391 25.99 24.11 7.72
C PHE A 391 24.54 24.56 7.65
N CYS A 392 23.62 23.75 8.18
CA CYS A 392 22.25 24.14 8.42
C CYS A 392 21.86 23.90 9.88
N ASP A 393 21.40 24.96 10.55
CA ASP A 393 20.96 24.91 11.94
C ASP A 393 19.45 25.21 11.98
N TYR A 394 18.64 24.35 12.62
CA TYR A 394 17.18 24.55 12.65
C TYR A 394 16.80 25.69 13.58
N LYS A 395 15.98 26.64 13.09
CA LYS A 395 15.66 27.88 13.82
C LYS A 395 14.74 27.70 15.02
N TYR A 396 13.94 26.63 15.05
CA TYR A 396 12.88 26.41 16.03
C TYR A 396 13.13 25.17 16.90
N ASN A 397 14.37 24.99 17.39
CA ASN A 397 14.73 23.82 18.20
C ASN A 397 13.86 23.68 19.46
N ASP A 398 13.40 24.79 20.05
CA ASP A 398 12.54 24.78 21.24
C ASP A 398 11.20 24.06 21.04
N GLU A 399 10.75 23.90 19.79
CA GLU A 399 9.51 23.16 19.46
C GLU A 399 9.71 21.63 19.37
N ASN A 400 10.95 21.16 19.40
CA ASN A 400 11.28 19.75 19.22
C ASN A 400 11.23 18.99 20.55
N MET A 401 10.03 18.84 21.10
CA MET A 401 9.82 18.22 22.42
C MET A 401 9.74 16.70 22.42
N VAL A 402 9.60 16.08 21.24
CA VAL A 402 9.33 14.64 21.11
C VAL A 402 10.27 14.03 20.08
N SER A 403 11.14 13.12 20.51
CA SER A 403 12.22 12.53 19.70
C SER A 403 11.73 11.93 18.39
N PHE A 404 10.68 11.10 18.43
CA PHE A 404 10.14 10.47 17.21
C PHE A 404 9.52 11.47 16.23
N VAL A 405 8.93 12.56 16.74
CA VAL A 405 8.38 13.63 15.89
C VAL A 405 9.51 14.39 15.22
N THR A 406 10.57 14.74 15.97
CA THR A 406 11.77 15.39 15.42
C THR A 406 12.44 14.51 14.36
N MET A 407 12.57 13.20 14.60
CA MET A 407 13.09 12.25 13.61
C MET A 407 12.23 12.21 12.33
N ASN A 408 10.90 12.25 12.46
CA ASN A 408 10.00 12.27 11.31
C ASN A 408 10.06 13.61 10.55
N LYS A 409 10.21 14.74 11.25
CA LYS A 409 10.41 16.07 10.65
C LYS A 409 11.67 16.07 9.77
N VAL A 410 12.81 15.61 10.31
CA VAL A 410 14.07 15.51 9.55
C VAL A 410 13.93 14.55 8.37
N GLY A 411 13.25 13.40 8.57
CA GLY A 411 12.97 12.46 7.48
C GLY A 411 12.15 13.08 6.35
N GLY A 412 11.12 13.87 6.68
CA GLY A 412 10.32 14.60 5.71
C GLY A 412 11.12 15.66 4.95
N PHE A 413 12.02 16.39 5.63
CA PHE A 413 12.92 17.34 4.98
C PHE A 413 13.82 16.64 3.95
N LEU A 414 14.44 15.51 4.32
CA LEU A 414 15.28 14.74 3.39
C LEU A 414 14.52 14.21 2.17
N GLN A 415 13.24 13.83 2.33
CA GLN A 415 12.39 13.42 1.20
C GLN A 415 12.11 14.57 0.24
N ARG A 416 11.86 15.78 0.77
CA ARG A 416 11.65 16.98 -0.07
C ARG A 416 12.92 17.43 -0.78
N MET A 417 14.09 17.07 -0.27
CA MET A 417 15.38 17.30 -0.92
C MET A 417 15.68 16.32 -2.07
N ASP A 418 14.82 15.34 -2.39
CA ASP A 418 15.07 14.35 -3.46
C ASP A 418 15.22 14.97 -4.86
N LEU A 419 14.62 16.13 -5.10
CA LEU A 419 14.85 16.96 -6.29
C LEU A 419 16.34 17.33 -6.49
N ALA A 420 17.10 17.44 -5.40
CA ALA A 420 18.53 17.73 -5.40
C ALA A 420 19.41 16.47 -5.44
N ARG A 421 18.84 15.26 -5.57
CA ARG A 421 19.59 14.00 -5.43
C ARG A 421 20.82 13.88 -6.33
N LYS A 422 20.79 14.45 -7.53
CA LYS A 422 21.93 14.41 -8.47
C LYS A 422 23.03 15.42 -8.12
N TYR A 423 22.68 16.46 -7.36
CA TYR A 423 23.51 17.65 -7.17
C TYR A 423 23.87 17.91 -5.70
N ALA A 424 23.36 17.08 -4.78
CA ALA A 424 23.56 17.26 -3.35
C ALA A 424 23.88 15.97 -2.60
N PHE A 425 24.64 16.12 -1.52
CA PHE A 425 24.82 15.15 -0.46
C PHE A 425 24.55 15.87 0.86
N GLY A 426 23.82 15.24 1.77
CA GLY A 426 23.42 15.85 3.02
C GLY A 426 23.55 14.91 4.20
N LYS A 427 23.77 15.48 5.38
CA LYS A 427 23.79 14.77 6.64
C LYS A 427 23.08 15.61 7.69
N MET A 428 22.12 15.02 8.39
CA MET A 428 21.33 15.68 9.43
C MET A 428 21.52 14.93 10.74
N LEU A 429 21.92 15.64 11.79
CA LEU A 429 22.10 15.14 13.14
C LEU A 429 20.96 15.64 14.02
N ILE A 430 20.45 14.75 14.87
CA ILE A 430 19.49 15.06 15.93
C ILE A 430 20.24 14.87 17.24
N ILE A 431 20.38 15.95 18.00
CA ILE A 431 21.28 16.06 19.15
C ILE A 431 20.44 16.34 20.40
N GLY A 432 20.80 15.69 21.50
CA GLY A 432 20.15 15.81 22.80
C GLY A 432 19.62 14.47 23.33
N SER A 433 19.82 14.23 24.63
CA SER A 433 19.25 13.10 25.36
C SER A 433 17.83 13.39 25.89
N GLU A 434 17.51 14.67 26.08
CA GLU A 434 16.23 15.17 26.58
C GLU A 434 15.76 16.35 25.70
N PRO A 435 14.44 16.60 25.63
CA PRO A 435 13.91 17.74 24.88
C PRO A 435 14.30 19.09 25.51
N PRO A 436 14.46 20.15 24.70
CA PRO A 436 14.26 20.20 23.25
C PRO A 436 15.42 19.59 22.43
N PHE A 437 15.09 18.78 21.44
CA PHE A 437 16.08 18.15 20.55
C PHE A 437 16.58 19.14 19.48
N LYS A 438 17.89 19.29 19.36
CA LYS A 438 18.53 20.17 18.38
C LYS A 438 18.71 19.46 17.05
N VAL A 439 18.39 20.14 15.96
CA VAL A 439 18.59 19.62 14.60
C VAL A 439 19.67 20.45 13.92
N LYS A 440 20.74 19.78 13.50
CA LYS A 440 21.86 20.37 12.77
C LYS A 440 22.15 19.56 11.52
N GLY A 441 22.71 20.17 10.48
CA GLY A 441 23.04 19.46 9.25
C GLY A 441 24.22 20.03 8.50
N LEU A 442 24.75 19.19 7.62
CA LEU A 442 25.85 19.45 6.71
C LEU A 442 25.40 19.09 5.31
N TRP A 443 25.55 20.02 4.38
CA TRP A 443 25.17 19.83 2.99
C TRP A 443 26.30 20.22 2.04
N ILE A 444 26.46 19.38 1.03
CA ILE A 444 27.30 19.61 -0.14
C ILE A 444 26.36 19.87 -1.31
N PHE A 445 26.51 21.01 -1.97
CA PHE A 445 25.76 21.34 -3.18
C PHE A 445 26.69 21.58 -4.38
N ARG A 446 26.25 21.18 -5.57
CA ARG A 446 26.93 21.49 -6.82
C ARG A 446 26.83 22.99 -7.12
N GLY A 447 27.99 23.62 -7.30
CA GLY A 447 28.13 25.05 -7.54
C GLY A 447 28.52 25.85 -6.29
N PRO A 448 28.83 27.15 -6.44
CA PRO A 448 29.35 27.99 -5.37
C PRO A 448 28.29 28.42 -4.34
N GLU A 449 27.01 28.25 -4.67
CA GLU A 449 25.85 28.63 -3.86
C GLU A 449 24.85 27.47 -3.76
N ILE A 450 23.93 27.57 -2.80
CA ILE A 450 22.78 26.65 -2.73
C ILE A 450 21.95 26.83 -4.02
N PRO A 451 21.65 25.76 -4.77
CA PRO A 451 20.96 25.88 -6.03
C PRO A 451 19.58 26.53 -5.88
N LYS A 452 19.26 27.52 -6.72
CA LYS A 452 18.01 28.28 -6.63
C LYS A 452 16.76 27.40 -6.65
N PHE A 453 16.73 26.35 -7.48
CA PHE A 453 15.60 25.41 -7.51
C PHE A 453 15.37 24.69 -6.16
N VAL A 454 16.44 24.48 -5.37
CA VAL A 454 16.30 23.93 -4.00
C VAL A 454 15.64 24.95 -3.08
N MET A 455 16.03 26.23 -3.20
CA MET A 455 15.43 27.32 -2.41
C MET A 455 13.97 27.58 -2.82
N ASP A 456 13.66 27.51 -4.11
CA ASP A 456 12.34 27.83 -4.67
C ASP A 456 11.32 26.69 -4.42
N GLU A 457 11.76 25.42 -4.46
CA GLU A 457 10.86 24.26 -4.32
C GLU A 457 10.83 23.67 -2.91
N CYS A 458 11.89 23.86 -2.10
CA CYS A 458 11.94 23.37 -0.72
C CYS A 458 11.70 24.51 0.27
N TYR A 459 10.43 24.74 0.61
CA TYR A 459 10.03 25.77 1.59
C TYR A 459 10.64 25.58 2.99
N ASP A 460 11.08 24.38 3.34
CA ASP A 460 11.75 24.16 4.63
C ASP A 460 13.13 24.81 4.70
N MET A 461 13.75 25.15 3.56
CA MET A 461 15.07 25.79 3.55
C MET A 461 15.05 27.09 4.38
N GLU A 462 13.91 27.79 4.45
CA GLU A 462 13.70 28.97 5.28
C GLU A 462 13.65 28.69 6.79
N LEU A 463 13.34 27.44 7.18
CA LEU A 463 13.28 27.01 8.58
C LEU A 463 14.67 26.71 9.16
N TYR A 464 15.69 26.66 8.31
CA TYR A 464 17.08 26.50 8.71
C TYR A 464 17.84 27.80 8.47
N GLU A 465 18.81 28.05 9.33
CA GLU A 465 19.86 29.04 9.09
C GLU A 465 21.00 28.35 8.35
N TRP A 466 21.37 28.89 7.19
CA TRP A 466 22.40 28.32 6.33
C TRP A 466 23.67 29.15 6.41
N THR A 467 24.76 28.51 6.81
CA THR A 467 26.08 29.15 6.91
C THR A 467 27.05 28.43 5.99
N LYS A 468 27.67 29.16 5.07
CA LYS A 468 28.70 28.59 4.19
C LYS A 468 29.93 28.23 5.02
N VAL A 469 30.46 27.02 4.82
CA VAL A 469 31.65 26.55 5.53
C VAL A 469 32.87 27.31 5.02
N ASP A 470 33.63 27.87 5.96
CA ASP A 470 34.93 28.46 5.67
C ASP A 470 36.01 27.37 5.66
N LEU A 471 36.58 27.14 4.48
CA LEU A 471 37.63 26.14 4.26
C LEU A 471 39.01 26.62 4.72
N SER A 472 39.15 27.87 5.19
CA SER A 472 40.37 28.34 5.84
C SER A 472 40.34 28.13 7.36
N ASP A 473 39.16 27.87 7.92
CA ASP A 473 38.94 27.64 9.34
C ASP A 473 39.04 26.14 9.68
N GLU A 474 40.13 25.75 10.35
CA GLU A 474 40.36 24.37 10.77
C GLU A 474 39.31 23.86 11.77
N ALA A 475 38.69 24.73 12.58
CA ALA A 475 37.62 24.32 13.48
C ALA A 475 36.34 23.94 12.72
N GLN A 476 36.03 24.67 11.64
CA GLN A 476 34.90 24.35 10.77
C GLN A 476 35.15 23.08 9.96
N LYS A 477 36.38 22.85 9.47
CA LYS A 477 36.73 21.57 8.84
C LYS A 477 36.58 20.40 9.79
N GLU A 478 37.01 20.57 11.04
CA GLU A 478 36.86 19.53 12.05
C GLU A 478 35.38 19.27 12.38
N ARG A 479 34.55 20.32 12.43
CA ARG A 479 33.10 20.16 12.55
C ARG A 479 32.50 19.39 11.38
N VAL A 480 32.95 19.65 10.14
CA VAL A 480 32.56 18.87 8.94
C VAL A 480 32.93 17.39 9.11
N ASN A 481 34.17 17.10 9.55
CA ASN A 481 34.63 15.74 9.78
C ASN A 481 33.74 15.00 10.79
N GLN A 482 33.48 15.64 11.92
CA GLN A 482 32.64 15.09 13.00
C GLN A 482 31.22 14.78 12.52
N MET A 483 30.63 15.62 11.68
CA MET A 483 29.30 15.38 11.11
C MET A 483 29.30 14.23 10.09
N ILE A 484 30.35 14.08 9.29
CA ILE A 484 30.47 13.00 8.31
C ILE A 484 30.59 11.63 9.01
N GLU A 485 31.34 11.56 10.10
CA GLU A 485 31.63 10.31 10.83
C GLU A 485 30.63 9.96 11.94
N ASP A 486 29.57 10.76 12.14
CA ASP A 486 28.62 10.59 13.25
C ASP A 486 29.30 10.60 14.63
N TYR A 487 30.27 11.52 14.81
CA TYR A 487 31.04 11.60 16.05
C TYR A 487 30.13 11.84 17.26
N GLU A 488 30.30 11.02 18.30
CA GLU A 488 29.56 11.13 19.56
C GLU A 488 30.53 11.25 20.74
N PRO A 489 30.35 12.22 21.66
CA PRO A 489 29.31 13.27 21.68
C PRO A 489 29.61 14.39 20.68
N PHE A 490 28.58 14.88 19.99
CA PHE A 490 28.70 15.97 19.02
C PHE A 490 28.52 17.32 19.73
N GLU A 491 29.53 18.20 19.64
CA GLU A 491 29.55 19.50 20.34
C GLU A 491 29.28 19.39 21.87
N GLY A 492 29.65 18.26 22.48
CA GLY A 492 29.45 18.01 23.91
C GLY A 492 28.06 17.51 24.29
N GLU A 493 27.18 17.25 23.33
CA GLU A 493 25.84 16.71 23.53
C GLU A 493 25.69 15.31 22.91
N THR A 494 24.82 14.48 23.48
CA THR A 494 24.53 13.13 22.99
C THR A 494 23.94 13.16 21.59
N LEU A 495 24.41 12.29 20.71
CA LEU A 495 23.87 12.14 19.37
C LEU A 495 22.70 11.14 19.41
N LEU A 496 21.47 11.62 19.21
CA LEU A 496 20.28 10.78 19.27
C LEU A 496 20.09 9.95 17.99
N ASP A 497 20.25 10.60 16.83
CA ASP A 497 20.10 9.96 15.52
C ASP A 497 20.84 10.78 14.44
N ALA A 498 21.24 10.10 13.37
CA ALA A 498 21.96 10.70 12.26
C ALA A 498 21.44 10.18 10.92
N LYS A 499 20.84 11.07 10.11
CA LYS A 499 20.23 10.74 8.83
C LYS A 499 21.07 11.24 7.67
N CYS A 500 21.34 10.38 6.70
CA CYS A 500 22.14 10.71 5.52
C CYS A 500 21.28 10.79 4.26
N PHE A 501 21.45 11.86 3.49
CA PHE A 501 20.90 12.05 2.16
C PHE A 501 21.93 11.61 1.10
N LYS A 502 21.81 10.35 0.67
CA LYS A 502 22.72 9.71 -0.30
C LYS A 502 21.97 8.89 -1.36
N VAL A 503 21.08 9.52 -2.11
CA VAL A 503 20.33 8.84 -3.17
C VAL A 503 21.23 8.63 -4.39
N PHE A 504 21.39 7.37 -4.80
CA PHE A 504 22.18 6.96 -5.98
C PHE A 504 21.38 7.12 -7.27
N LEU A 505 22.06 7.46 -8.37
CA LEU A 505 21.53 7.31 -9.72
C LEU A 505 21.53 5.82 -10.12
N GLY A 506 20.45 5.11 -9.80
CA GLY A 506 20.10 3.84 -10.45
C GLY A 506 20.26 2.58 -9.61
N ARG A 507 19.11 2.10 -9.11
CA ARG A 507 18.62 0.74 -9.40
C ARG A 507 17.12 0.87 -9.68
N HIS A 508 16.81 0.99 -10.97
CA HIS A 508 15.51 0.65 -11.53
C HIS A 508 15.49 -0.83 -11.87
#